data_AF-A0A4Y7SEG8-F1
#
_entry.id   AF-A0A4Y7SEG8-F1
#
_cell.length_a   1.000
_cell.length_b   1.000
_cell.length_c   1.000
_cell.angle_alpha   90.00
_cell.angle_beta   90.00
_cell.angle_gamma   90.00
#
_symmetry.space_group_name_H-M   'P 1'
#
loop_
_entity.id
_entity.type
_entity.pdbx_description
1 polymer ?
#
loop_
_entity_poly.entity_id
_entity_poly.type
_entity_poly.pdbx_seq_one_letter_code
_entity_poly.pdbx_strand_id
1 'polypeptide(L)'
;MPADLQAKIFDATSDGRRKVIVATNIAETSLTVDGILYVVDAGYSKLKVYNPKVGMDALQITPISQANANQRTGRAGRTGSGFCYRLYTEMAYRNELFENTIPEIQRTNLANTVLLLKSLGVKNLLEFDFMDPPPQANILNSMYQLWVLGALDNNGDLTPVGRKMSEFPMEPSMAKMLIASVEYKCSAEMLTIVSMLSVPSVFYRPKERMEEADAAREKFNVPESDHLTLLNVFNQWKSHGFRDEWAMRHFLHPKLLRKAREVRAQLEDIMKFQKMEIISAGTDFDVCRKAITAGYFHQAARVKGIGEFVNIRSGLPTHLHPTSALYGLGYTPSYVVYHELILTSKEYMTQVTAIDPYWLAELGPVFYSVKEKNFDGRGDQQMSRELNKQKDIEVEMARQREESTRRVQQQQVQQASSSSRQQVIVPGTPRHTGIGAGARVTQTPRRRVGI
;
A
#
# COMPACT_ATOMS: atom_id res chain seq x y z
N MET A 1 16.77 0.43 15.70
CA MET A 1 18.12 0.21 16.28
C MET A 1 19.13 0.13 15.14
N PRO A 2 20.30 0.79 15.26
CA PRO A 2 21.42 0.60 14.34
C PRO A 2 21.79 -0.87 14.20
N ALA A 3 22.13 -1.31 12.98
CA ALA A 3 22.44 -2.71 12.70
C ALA A 3 23.69 -3.21 13.46
N ASP A 4 24.64 -2.33 13.80
CA ASP A 4 25.83 -2.74 14.55
C ASP A 4 25.48 -3.06 16.01
N LEU A 5 24.47 -2.38 16.58
CA LEU A 5 23.90 -2.74 17.88
C LEU A 5 23.03 -4.01 17.81
N GLN A 6 22.39 -4.27 16.66
CA GLN A 6 21.70 -5.54 16.44
C GLN A 6 22.70 -6.71 16.37
N ALA A 7 23.87 -6.53 15.75
CA ALA A 7 24.90 -7.57 15.67
C ALA A 7 25.44 -7.99 17.05
N LYS A 8 25.56 -7.04 17.99
CA LYS A 8 26.03 -7.29 19.36
C LYS A 8 25.22 -8.32 20.14
N ILE A 9 23.98 -8.62 19.72
CA ILE A 9 23.16 -9.65 20.40
C ILE A 9 23.71 -11.05 20.19
N PHE A 10 24.48 -11.29 19.12
CA PHE A 10 25.08 -12.58 18.81
C PHE A 10 26.39 -12.81 19.55
N ASP A 11 27.11 -11.73 19.88
CA ASP A 11 28.38 -11.81 20.57
C ASP A 11 28.20 -12.39 21.99
N ALA A 12 29.19 -13.18 22.41
CA ALA A 12 29.28 -13.68 23.78
C ALA A 12 29.82 -12.59 24.72
N THR A 13 29.41 -12.62 25.98
CA THR A 13 29.94 -11.69 26.98
C THR A 13 31.37 -12.11 27.34
N SER A 14 32.34 -11.21 27.20
CA SER A 14 33.77 -11.45 27.52
C SER A 14 34.02 -11.80 28.99
N ASP A 15 33.19 -11.26 29.89
CA ASP A 15 33.46 -11.27 31.34
C ASP A 15 32.69 -12.37 32.07
N GLY A 16 32.15 -13.37 31.36
CA GLY A 16 31.32 -14.43 31.94
C GLY A 16 29.97 -13.97 32.53
N ARG A 17 29.63 -12.67 32.40
CA ARG A 17 28.36 -12.11 32.86
C ARG A 17 27.19 -12.58 32.00
N ARG A 18 26.03 -12.77 32.64
CA ARG A 18 24.79 -13.16 31.96
C ARG A 18 24.36 -12.10 30.93
N LYS A 19 24.20 -12.52 29.68
CA LYS A 19 23.60 -11.70 28.62
C LYS A 19 22.08 -11.68 28.79
N VAL A 20 21.49 -10.49 28.83
CA VAL A 20 20.03 -10.29 28.89
C VAL A 20 19.61 -9.49 27.67
N ILE A 21 18.69 -10.05 26.88
CA ILE A 21 18.22 -9.45 25.63
C ILE A 21 16.78 -9.02 25.83
N VAL A 22 16.50 -7.72 25.63
CA VAL A 22 15.15 -7.19 25.57
C VAL A 22 14.77 -7.02 24.10
N ALA A 23 13.87 -7.87 23.61
CA ALA A 23 13.51 -7.96 22.21
C ALA A 23 12.01 -7.81 21.96
N THR A 24 11.66 -7.45 20.72
CA THR A 24 10.29 -7.48 20.21
C THR A 24 9.96 -8.87 19.64
N ASN A 25 8.80 -9.02 19.02
CA ASN A 25 8.39 -10.21 18.28
C ASN A 25 9.34 -10.63 17.14
N ILE A 26 10.34 -9.82 16.77
CA ILE A 26 11.40 -10.21 15.83
C ILE A 26 12.17 -11.44 16.34
N ALA A 27 12.38 -11.56 17.65
CA ALA A 27 13.05 -12.71 18.26
C ALA A 27 12.15 -13.97 18.32
N GLU A 28 10.85 -13.83 18.05
CA GLU A 28 9.86 -14.90 18.18
C GLU A 28 9.96 -15.94 17.07
N THR A 29 10.23 -15.52 15.82
CA THR A 29 10.23 -16.38 14.64
C THR A 29 11.56 -16.29 13.89
N SER A 30 11.98 -15.08 13.53
CA SER A 30 13.00 -14.82 12.50
C SER A 30 14.45 -14.85 12.98
N LEU A 31 14.71 -15.00 14.28
CA LEU A 31 16.06 -14.90 14.82
C LEU A 31 16.43 -16.08 15.74
N THR A 32 17.61 -16.64 15.52
CA THR A 32 18.18 -17.69 16.37
C THR A 32 19.38 -17.13 17.12
N VAL A 33 19.20 -16.79 18.39
CA VAL A 33 20.32 -16.38 19.24
C VAL A 33 20.74 -17.59 20.05
N ASP A 34 22.04 -17.90 19.98
CA ASP A 34 22.61 -19.03 20.69
C ASP A 34 22.69 -18.76 22.21
N GLY A 35 22.57 -19.83 23.00
CA GLY A 35 22.69 -19.77 24.46
C GLY A 35 21.47 -19.19 25.21
N ILE A 36 20.29 -19.10 24.59
CA ILE A 36 19.06 -18.71 25.30
C ILE A 36 18.54 -19.91 26.11
N LEU A 37 18.64 -19.82 27.44
CA LEU A 37 18.08 -20.80 28.38
C LEU A 37 16.86 -20.26 29.15
N TYR A 38 16.70 -18.95 29.22
CA TYR A 38 15.65 -18.29 30.01
C TYR A 38 14.88 -17.31 29.14
N VAL A 39 13.56 -17.48 29.06
CA VAL A 39 12.64 -16.56 28.37
C VAL A 39 11.70 -15.96 29.40
N VAL A 40 11.51 -14.64 29.34
CA VAL A 40 10.49 -13.93 30.13
C VAL A 40 9.48 -13.36 29.16
N ASP A 41 8.23 -13.81 29.24
CA ASP A 41 7.17 -13.45 28.31
C ASP A 41 6.14 -12.52 28.98
N ALA A 42 6.06 -11.28 28.49
CA ALA A 42 5.11 -10.30 28.95
C ALA A 42 3.67 -10.53 28.43
N GLY A 43 3.46 -11.39 27.43
CA GLY A 43 2.13 -11.69 26.90
C GLY A 43 1.55 -10.66 25.92
N TYR A 44 2.32 -9.65 25.51
CA TYR A 44 1.87 -8.61 24.58
C TYR A 44 2.71 -8.53 23.30
N SER A 45 2.09 -7.99 22.25
CA SER A 45 2.75 -7.59 21.01
C SER A 45 2.10 -6.31 20.45
N LYS A 46 2.87 -5.54 19.68
CA LYS A 46 2.34 -4.37 18.98
C LYS A 46 1.96 -4.80 17.56
N LEU A 47 0.67 -4.73 17.23
CA LEU A 47 0.16 -5.08 15.91
C LEU A 47 -0.33 -3.83 15.17
N LYS A 48 -0.09 -3.82 13.86
CA LYS A 48 -0.71 -2.86 12.95
C LYS A 48 -2.15 -3.32 12.70
N VAL A 49 -3.10 -2.44 12.99
CA VAL A 49 -4.54 -2.66 12.83
C VAL A 49 -5.11 -1.52 11.98
N TYR A 50 -5.76 -1.87 10.89
CA TYR A 50 -6.42 -0.93 10.00
C TYR A 50 -7.86 -0.67 10.42
N ASN A 51 -8.25 0.59 10.55
CA ASN A 51 -9.63 1.00 10.74
C ASN A 51 -10.21 1.50 9.41
N PRO A 52 -11.10 0.73 8.75
CA PRO A 52 -11.64 1.07 7.43
C PRO A 52 -12.57 2.29 7.45
N LYS A 53 -13.24 2.58 8.58
CA LYS A 53 -14.14 3.75 8.67
C LYS A 53 -13.37 5.06 8.62
N VAL A 54 -12.19 5.05 9.22
CA VAL A 54 -11.31 6.21 9.33
C VAL A 54 -10.27 6.23 8.19
N GLY A 55 -9.93 5.07 7.64
CA GLY A 55 -8.85 4.92 6.68
C GLY A 55 -7.47 5.08 7.31
N MET A 56 -7.31 4.64 8.56
CA MET A 56 -6.11 4.87 9.38
C MET A 56 -5.54 3.55 9.89
N ASP A 57 -4.21 3.46 9.83
CA ASP A 57 -3.45 2.40 10.48
C ASP A 57 -3.09 2.81 11.91
N ALA A 58 -3.45 1.97 12.88
CA ALA A 58 -3.10 2.14 14.28
C ALA A 58 -2.11 1.07 14.72
N LEU A 59 -1.10 1.46 15.50
CA LEU A 59 -0.21 0.51 16.17
C LEU A 59 -0.73 0.26 17.58
N GLN A 60 -1.54 -0.79 17.73
CA GLN A 60 -2.16 -1.12 19.01
C GLN A 60 -1.36 -2.20 19.75
N ILE A 61 -1.24 -2.03 21.07
CA ILE A 61 -0.72 -3.09 21.94
C ILE A 61 -1.86 -4.09 22.14
N THR A 62 -1.62 -5.34 21.77
CA THR A 62 -2.61 -6.42 21.81
C THR A 62 -2.01 -7.62 22.55
N PRO A 63 -2.83 -8.41 23.27
CA PRO A 63 -2.38 -9.68 23.82
C PRO A 63 -1.93 -10.61 22.69
N ILE A 64 -0.93 -11.45 22.97
CA ILE A 64 -0.44 -12.44 22.01
C ILE A 64 -1.39 -13.64 21.88
N SER A 65 -1.26 -14.42 20.82
CA SER A 65 -1.96 -15.72 20.74
C SER A 65 -1.23 -16.79 21.54
N GLN A 66 -1.91 -17.91 21.81
CA GLN A 66 -1.31 -19.10 22.39
C GLN A 66 -0.19 -19.64 21.48
N ALA A 67 -0.38 -19.62 20.16
CA ALA A 67 0.65 -19.96 19.19
C ALA A 67 1.91 -19.09 19.35
N ASN A 68 1.76 -17.77 19.52
CA ASN A 68 2.89 -16.86 19.76
C ASN A 68 3.59 -17.18 21.09
N ALA A 69 2.83 -17.38 22.16
CA ALA A 69 3.37 -17.76 23.47
C ALA A 69 4.16 -19.08 23.42
N ASN A 70 3.71 -20.04 22.61
CA ASN A 70 4.39 -21.32 22.43
C ASN A 70 5.67 -21.17 21.60
N GLN A 71 5.66 -20.32 20.56
CA GLN A 71 6.88 -19.96 19.82
C GLN A 71 7.92 -19.30 20.73
N ARG A 72 7.51 -18.40 21.62
CA ARG A 72 8.38 -17.75 22.61
C ARG A 72 8.98 -18.77 23.58
N THR A 73 8.16 -19.66 24.15
CA THR A 73 8.63 -20.77 24.98
C THR A 73 9.65 -21.64 24.23
N GLY A 74 9.41 -21.94 22.96
CA GLY A 74 10.30 -22.73 22.11
C GLY A 74 11.70 -22.12 21.93
N ARG A 75 11.89 -20.82 22.18
CA ARG A 75 13.22 -20.17 22.10
C ARG A 75 14.14 -20.62 23.23
N ALA A 76 13.62 -20.92 24.43
CA ALA A 76 14.41 -21.41 25.55
C ALA A 76 14.89 -22.86 25.36
N GLY A 77 14.24 -23.62 24.48
CA GLY A 77 14.50 -25.06 24.28
C GLY A 77 15.41 -25.40 23.10
N ARG A 78 16.09 -24.42 22.48
CA ARG A 78 16.85 -24.66 21.24
C ARG A 78 18.21 -25.32 21.44
N THR A 79 18.91 -24.97 22.51
CA THR A 79 20.26 -25.46 22.82
C THR A 79 20.27 -26.49 23.94
N GLY A 80 19.21 -26.58 24.73
CA GLY A 80 19.11 -27.49 25.86
C GLY A 80 17.84 -27.26 26.66
N SER A 81 17.78 -27.85 27.86
CA SER A 81 16.69 -27.60 28.80
C SER A 81 16.69 -26.13 29.24
N GLY A 82 15.58 -25.44 29.05
CA GLY A 82 15.41 -24.04 29.41
C GLY A 82 14.09 -23.78 30.13
N PHE A 83 13.95 -22.57 30.67
CA PHE A 83 12.79 -22.12 31.42
C PHE A 83 12.09 -20.96 30.71
N CYS A 84 10.76 -20.98 30.70
CA CYS A 84 9.94 -19.89 30.23
C CYS A 84 9.06 -19.37 31.37
N TYR A 85 9.24 -18.10 31.71
CA TYR A 85 8.47 -17.40 32.73
C TYR A 85 7.43 -16.53 32.04
N ARG A 86 6.16 -16.94 32.09
CA ARG A 86 5.02 -16.17 31.59
C ARG A 86 4.53 -15.23 32.69
N LEU A 87 4.44 -13.94 32.40
CA LEU A 87 4.01 -12.90 33.35
C LEU A 87 2.48 -12.76 33.43
N TYR A 88 1.75 -13.83 33.13
CA TYR A 88 0.30 -13.91 33.13
C TYR A 88 -0.14 -15.27 33.68
N THR A 89 -1.35 -15.33 34.22
CA THR A 89 -1.86 -16.55 34.86
C THR A 89 -2.17 -17.64 33.84
N GLU A 90 -2.13 -18.89 34.28
CA GLU A 90 -2.53 -20.02 33.45
C GLU A 90 -3.99 -19.91 32.98
N MET A 91 -4.85 -19.32 33.82
CA MET A 91 -6.24 -19.07 33.46
C MET A 91 -6.36 -18.07 32.29
N ALA A 92 -5.60 -16.97 32.34
CA ALA A 92 -5.54 -16.02 31.23
C ALA A 92 -5.01 -16.67 29.94
N TYR A 93 -3.96 -17.50 30.05
CA TYR A 93 -3.44 -18.24 28.89
C TYR A 93 -4.49 -19.11 28.19
N ARG A 94 -5.30 -19.83 28.97
CA ARG A 94 -6.29 -20.78 28.43
C ARG A 94 -7.59 -20.12 27.97
N ASN A 95 -8.04 -19.08 28.68
CA ASN A 95 -9.39 -18.54 28.51
C ASN A 95 -9.42 -17.16 27.82
N GLU A 96 -8.36 -16.35 27.92
CA GLU A 96 -8.33 -14.98 27.39
C GLU A 96 -7.54 -14.85 26.09
N LEU A 97 -6.50 -15.68 25.89
CA LEU A 97 -5.68 -15.63 24.68
C LEU A 97 -6.31 -16.44 23.54
N PHE A 98 -6.36 -15.84 22.36
CA PHE A 98 -6.73 -16.55 21.13
C PHE A 98 -5.77 -17.69 20.84
N GLU A 99 -6.26 -18.80 20.30
CA GLU A 99 -5.44 -19.95 19.93
C GLU A 99 -4.38 -19.57 18.88
N ASN A 100 -4.85 -18.94 17.79
CA ASN A 100 -4.03 -18.50 16.67
C ASN A 100 -4.07 -16.97 16.52
N THR A 101 -3.03 -16.42 15.89
CA THR A 101 -2.97 -14.98 15.59
C THR A 101 -3.91 -14.63 14.45
N ILE A 102 -4.59 -13.50 14.55
CA ILE A 102 -5.47 -13.00 13.48
C ILE A 102 -4.65 -12.78 12.19
N PRO A 103 -5.09 -13.35 11.05
CA PRO A 103 -4.41 -13.24 9.76
C PRO A 103 -4.18 -11.78 9.34
N GLU A 104 -3.07 -11.53 8.64
CA GLU A 104 -2.71 -10.17 8.19
C GLU A 104 -3.76 -9.56 7.27
N ILE A 105 -4.30 -10.36 6.34
CA ILE A 105 -5.34 -9.93 5.38
C ILE A 105 -6.60 -9.37 6.07
N GLN A 106 -6.92 -9.82 7.29
CA GLN A 106 -8.08 -9.32 8.03
C GLN A 106 -7.83 -7.99 8.77
N ARG A 107 -6.56 -7.58 8.93
CA ARG A 107 -6.16 -6.47 9.81
C ARG A 107 -5.36 -5.36 9.14
N THR A 108 -5.04 -5.47 7.86
CA THR A 108 -4.30 -4.44 7.09
C THR A 108 -5.16 -3.79 6.01
N ASN A 109 -4.71 -2.66 5.47
CA ASN A 109 -5.28 -2.09 4.24
C ASN A 109 -5.05 -3.06 3.07
N LEU A 110 -6.09 -3.28 2.27
CA LEU A 110 -6.08 -4.20 1.14
C LEU A 110 -5.93 -3.50 -0.22
N ALA A 111 -5.67 -2.18 -0.26
CA ALA A 111 -5.58 -1.41 -1.50
C ALA A 111 -4.58 -2.02 -2.49
N ASN A 112 -3.36 -2.34 -2.03
CA ASN A 112 -2.35 -2.98 -2.88
C ASN A 112 -2.75 -4.41 -3.32
N THR A 113 -3.26 -5.23 -2.39
CA THR A 113 -3.71 -6.60 -2.67
C THR A 113 -4.86 -6.64 -3.66
N VAL A 114 -5.84 -5.74 -3.51
CA VAL A 114 -6.98 -5.61 -4.42
C VAL A 114 -6.52 -5.18 -5.82
N LEU A 115 -5.59 -4.23 -5.91
CA LEU A 115 -5.01 -3.79 -7.18
C LEU A 115 -4.32 -4.96 -7.89
N LEU A 116 -3.54 -5.75 -7.16
CA LEU A 116 -2.86 -6.94 -7.67
C LEU A 116 -3.87 -8.00 -8.16
N LEU A 117 -4.87 -8.35 -7.35
CA LEU A 117 -5.91 -9.32 -7.74
C LEU A 117 -6.67 -8.88 -9.00
N LYS A 118 -6.98 -7.59 -9.11
CA LYS A 118 -7.61 -7.01 -10.30
C LYS A 118 -6.69 -7.08 -11.52
N SER A 119 -5.39 -6.84 -11.35
CA SER A 119 -4.41 -6.98 -12.44
C SER A 119 -4.28 -8.42 -12.95
N LEU A 120 -4.50 -9.42 -12.08
CA LEU A 120 -4.53 -10.84 -12.43
C LEU A 120 -5.83 -11.28 -13.12
N GLY A 121 -6.83 -10.40 -13.24
CA GLY A 121 -8.09 -10.68 -13.93
C GLY A 121 -9.22 -11.20 -13.02
N VAL A 122 -9.08 -11.10 -11.69
CA VAL A 122 -10.17 -11.46 -10.76
C VAL A 122 -11.28 -10.41 -10.83
N LYS A 123 -12.45 -10.79 -11.35
CA LYS A 123 -13.61 -9.90 -11.48
C LYS A 123 -14.31 -9.66 -10.15
N ASN A 124 -14.76 -10.73 -9.49
CA ASN A 124 -15.50 -10.67 -8.23
C ASN A 124 -14.58 -10.98 -7.05
N LEU A 125 -14.21 -9.94 -6.30
CA LEU A 125 -13.37 -10.08 -5.10
C LEU A 125 -14.12 -10.70 -3.92
N LEU A 126 -15.45 -10.56 -3.87
CA LEU A 126 -16.28 -11.10 -2.80
C LEU A 126 -16.47 -12.63 -2.90
N GLU A 127 -16.35 -13.19 -4.11
CA GLU A 127 -16.46 -14.62 -4.39
C GLU A 127 -15.08 -15.29 -4.51
N PHE A 128 -14.00 -14.52 -4.33
CA PHE A 128 -12.66 -15.05 -4.40
C PHE A 128 -12.39 -15.96 -3.20
N ASP A 129 -11.82 -17.13 -3.46
CA ASP A 129 -11.57 -18.17 -2.46
C ASP A 129 -10.34 -17.84 -1.60
N PHE A 130 -10.54 -16.95 -0.61
CA PHE A 130 -9.54 -16.67 0.40
C PHE A 130 -9.53 -17.77 1.47
N MET A 131 -8.34 -18.20 1.89
CA MET A 131 -8.17 -19.12 3.03
C MET A 131 -8.82 -18.54 4.30
N ASP A 132 -8.52 -17.27 4.58
CA ASP A 132 -9.16 -16.49 5.64
C ASP A 132 -9.73 -15.21 5.01
N PRO A 133 -11.04 -15.14 4.74
CA PRO A 133 -11.61 -14.00 4.02
C PRO A 133 -11.51 -12.72 4.85
N PRO A 134 -11.09 -11.59 4.24
CA PRO A 134 -11.11 -10.30 4.92
C PRO A 134 -12.55 -9.81 5.13
N PRO A 135 -12.79 -8.92 6.11
CA PRO A 135 -14.08 -8.27 6.26
C PRO A 135 -14.48 -7.55 4.97
N GLN A 136 -15.73 -7.73 4.53
CA GLN A 136 -16.24 -7.10 3.29
C GLN A 136 -16.08 -5.58 3.30
N ALA A 137 -16.22 -4.94 4.47
CA ALA A 137 -15.99 -3.51 4.64
C ALA A 137 -14.56 -3.07 4.24
N ASN A 138 -13.54 -3.90 4.50
CA ASN A 138 -12.16 -3.59 4.13
C ASN A 138 -11.99 -3.71 2.61
N ILE A 139 -12.55 -4.74 1.98
CA ILE A 139 -12.52 -4.92 0.52
C ILE A 139 -13.18 -3.72 -0.17
N LEU A 140 -14.40 -3.37 0.25
CA LEU A 140 -15.16 -2.26 -0.32
C LEU A 140 -14.44 -0.91 -0.15
N ASN A 141 -13.85 -0.68 1.02
CA ASN A 141 -13.07 0.53 1.28
C ASN A 141 -11.82 0.62 0.40
N SER A 142 -11.09 -0.50 0.23
CA SER A 142 -9.93 -0.55 -0.66
C SER A 142 -10.30 -0.38 -2.13
N MET A 143 -11.41 -0.98 -2.58
CA MET A 143 -11.96 -0.73 -3.93
C MET A 143 -12.34 0.75 -4.11
N TYR A 144 -12.99 1.35 -3.12
CA TYR A 144 -13.32 2.76 -3.13
C TYR A 144 -12.06 3.64 -3.20
N GLN A 145 -11.03 3.35 -2.41
CA GLN A 145 -9.76 4.08 -2.45
C GLN A 145 -9.09 4.01 -3.83
N LEU A 146 -9.09 2.83 -4.46
CA LEU A 146 -8.54 2.65 -5.80
C LEU A 146 -9.37 3.36 -6.88
N TRP A 147 -10.69 3.33 -6.78
CA TRP A 147 -11.58 4.10 -7.65
C TRP A 147 -11.30 5.60 -7.53
N VAL A 148 -11.15 6.09 -6.30
CA VAL A 148 -10.79 7.49 -6.02
C VAL A 148 -9.48 7.89 -6.67
N LEU A 149 -8.44 7.04 -6.59
CA LEU A 149 -7.15 7.31 -7.23
C LEU A 149 -7.19 7.21 -8.77
N GLY A 150 -8.33 6.79 -9.34
CA GLY A 150 -8.52 6.54 -10.77
C GLY A 150 -7.87 5.25 -11.24
N ALA A 151 -7.58 4.31 -10.34
CA ALA A 151 -7.05 2.99 -10.67
C ALA A 151 -8.15 2.03 -11.15
N LEU A 152 -9.37 2.19 -10.62
CA LEU A 152 -10.56 1.45 -11.03
C LEU A 152 -11.57 2.39 -11.69
N ASP A 153 -12.33 1.87 -12.65
CA ASP A 153 -13.48 2.56 -13.24
C ASP A 153 -14.76 2.37 -12.41
N ASN A 154 -15.87 2.96 -12.87
CA ASN A 154 -17.17 2.85 -12.20
C ASN A 154 -17.74 1.41 -12.22
N ASN A 155 -17.25 0.56 -13.12
CA ASN A 155 -17.62 -0.85 -13.26
C ASN A 155 -16.75 -1.77 -12.38
N GLY A 156 -15.67 -1.24 -11.80
CA GLY A 156 -14.72 -1.99 -10.97
C GLY A 156 -13.63 -2.71 -11.76
N ASP A 157 -13.44 -2.35 -13.04
CA ASP A 157 -12.37 -2.83 -13.91
C ASP A 157 -11.15 -1.90 -13.83
N LEU A 158 -9.99 -2.45 -14.20
CA LEU A 158 -8.71 -1.76 -14.10
C LEU A 158 -8.53 -0.74 -15.23
N THR A 159 -8.30 0.53 -14.88
CA THR A 159 -8.02 1.60 -15.85
C THR A 159 -6.60 1.48 -16.41
N PRO A 160 -6.26 2.18 -17.51
CA PRO A 160 -4.87 2.25 -17.98
C PRO A 160 -3.90 2.79 -16.92
N VAL A 161 -4.37 3.72 -16.07
CA VAL A 161 -3.61 4.26 -14.94
C VAL A 161 -3.44 3.18 -13.87
N GLY A 162 -4.51 2.46 -13.51
CA GLY A 162 -4.44 1.34 -12.56
C GLY A 162 -3.50 0.23 -13.02
N ARG A 163 -3.45 -0.07 -14.33
CA ARG A 163 -2.51 -1.04 -14.89
C ARG A 163 -1.06 -0.59 -14.78
N LYS A 164 -0.77 0.71 -14.95
CA LYS A 164 0.57 1.23 -14.68
C LYS A 164 0.92 1.16 -13.20
N MET A 165 -0.05 1.41 -12.31
CA MET A 165 0.14 1.33 -10.86
C MET A 165 0.47 -0.09 -10.39
N SER A 166 -0.18 -1.12 -10.93
CA SER A 166 0.01 -2.52 -10.48
C SER A 166 1.42 -3.07 -10.73
N GLU A 167 2.17 -2.48 -11.65
CA GLU A 167 3.56 -2.84 -11.95
C GLU A 167 4.54 -2.30 -10.90
N PHE A 168 4.13 -1.30 -10.10
CA PHE A 168 4.98 -0.74 -9.06
C PHE A 168 4.83 -1.51 -7.74
N PRO A 169 5.92 -1.95 -7.09
CA PRO A 169 5.87 -2.69 -5.83
C PRO A 169 5.71 -1.74 -4.63
N MET A 170 4.67 -0.89 -4.63
CA MET A 170 4.43 0.12 -3.60
C MET A 170 2.94 0.41 -3.41
N GLU A 171 2.61 1.19 -2.39
CA GLU A 171 1.23 1.65 -2.16
C GLU A 171 0.66 2.42 -3.38
N PRO A 172 -0.61 2.19 -3.75
CA PRO A 172 -1.23 2.83 -4.92
C PRO A 172 -1.15 4.37 -4.91
N SER A 173 -1.19 5.00 -3.73
CA SER A 173 -1.07 6.45 -3.59
C SER A 173 0.33 6.97 -3.96
N MET A 174 1.38 6.23 -3.60
CA MET A 174 2.75 6.56 -4.03
C MET A 174 2.94 6.29 -5.52
N ALA A 175 2.35 5.22 -6.05
CA ALA A 175 2.39 4.92 -7.47
C ALA A 175 1.66 6.01 -8.29
N LYS A 176 0.52 6.50 -7.81
CA LYS A 176 -0.21 7.64 -8.40
C LYS A 176 0.68 8.88 -8.48
N MET A 177 1.41 9.16 -7.41
CA MET A 177 2.30 10.30 -7.31
C MET A 177 3.42 10.24 -8.35
N LEU A 178 4.03 9.07 -8.58
CA LEU A 178 5.00 8.86 -9.66
C LEU A 178 4.39 9.04 -11.05
N ILE A 179 3.21 8.46 -11.30
CA ILE A 179 2.57 8.56 -12.61
C ILE A 179 2.19 10.01 -12.92
N ALA A 180 1.60 10.73 -11.95
CA ALA A 180 1.24 12.14 -12.10
C ALA A 180 2.47 13.04 -12.27
N SER A 181 3.60 12.70 -11.65
CA SER A 181 4.84 13.49 -11.77
C SER A 181 5.38 13.58 -13.20
N VAL A 182 5.04 12.63 -14.07
CA VAL A 182 5.40 12.66 -15.50
C VAL A 182 4.61 13.75 -16.23
N GLU A 183 3.32 13.87 -15.94
CA GLU A 183 2.45 14.92 -16.52
C GLU A 183 2.91 16.32 -16.10
N TYR A 184 3.32 16.44 -14.85
CA TYR A 184 3.84 17.67 -14.25
C TYR A 184 5.34 17.92 -14.52
N LYS A 185 6.05 17.02 -15.20
CA LYS A 185 7.50 17.13 -15.50
C LYS A 185 8.39 17.26 -14.25
N CYS A 186 8.01 16.64 -13.12
CA CYS A 186 8.76 16.62 -11.84
C CYS A 186 9.15 15.20 -11.39
N SER A 187 9.23 14.27 -12.34
CA SER A 187 9.48 12.85 -12.09
C SER A 187 10.80 12.51 -11.41
N ALA A 188 11.88 13.28 -11.65
CA ALA A 188 13.18 13.01 -11.04
C ALA A 188 13.19 13.26 -9.52
N GLU A 189 12.55 14.35 -9.10
CA GLU A 189 12.32 14.71 -7.70
C GLU A 189 11.38 13.70 -7.06
N MET A 190 10.28 13.36 -7.75
CA MET A 190 9.27 12.47 -7.18
C MET A 190 9.78 11.04 -6.97
N LEU A 191 10.56 10.52 -7.91
CA LEU A 191 11.25 9.24 -7.78
C LEU A 191 12.10 9.22 -6.50
N THR A 192 12.79 10.31 -6.21
CA THR A 192 13.63 10.44 -5.02
C THR A 192 12.79 10.50 -3.75
N ILE A 193 11.70 11.28 -3.73
CA ILE A 193 10.77 11.39 -2.59
C ILE A 193 10.14 10.03 -2.27
N VAL A 194 9.60 9.33 -3.28
CA VAL A 194 8.98 8.00 -3.09
C VAL A 194 9.96 6.98 -2.56
N SER A 195 11.21 7.02 -3.04
CA SER A 195 12.26 6.12 -2.58
C SER A 195 12.62 6.36 -1.11
N MET A 196 12.60 7.62 -0.68
CA MET A 196 12.84 8.00 0.71
C MET A 196 11.65 7.67 1.63
N LEU A 197 10.41 7.72 1.12
CA LEU A 197 9.21 7.30 1.86
C LEU A 197 9.11 5.78 2.01
N SER A 198 9.61 5.03 1.02
CA SER A 198 9.58 3.56 1.00
C SER A 198 10.54 2.93 2.02
N VAL A 199 11.48 3.70 2.57
CA VAL A 199 12.38 3.25 3.64
C VAL A 199 11.91 3.78 5.00
N PRO A 200 12.20 3.08 6.10
CA PRO A 200 11.98 3.64 7.44
C PRO A 200 12.66 5.00 7.60
N SER A 201 12.17 5.81 8.54
CA SER A 201 12.71 7.15 8.81
C SER A 201 14.24 7.16 8.88
N VAL A 202 14.85 7.98 8.02
CA VAL A 202 16.30 8.06 7.86
C VAL A 202 16.97 8.82 9.02
N PHE A 203 16.21 9.67 9.71
CA PHE A 203 16.70 10.47 10.83
C PHE A 203 16.94 9.61 12.08
N TYR A 204 18.13 9.73 12.64
CA TYR A 204 18.52 9.08 13.89
C TYR A 204 18.51 10.09 15.03
N ARG A 205 17.72 9.84 16.09
CA ARG A 205 17.62 10.72 17.25
C ARG A 205 18.07 10.01 18.53
N PRO A 206 19.37 10.00 18.87
CA PRO A 206 19.86 9.38 20.10
C PRO A 206 19.39 10.17 21.32
N LYS A 207 19.00 9.45 22.39
CA LYS A 207 18.47 10.07 23.63
C LYS A 207 19.49 10.99 24.33
N GLU A 208 20.78 10.68 24.21
CA GLU A 208 21.86 11.45 24.84
C GLU A 208 22.21 12.73 24.09
N ARG A 209 21.93 12.80 22.78
CA ARG A 209 22.29 13.94 21.91
C ARG A 209 21.09 14.41 21.09
N MET A 210 19.97 14.61 21.77
CA MET A 210 18.72 15.00 21.11
C MET A 210 18.82 16.40 20.49
N GLU A 211 19.38 17.37 21.22
CA GLU A 211 19.50 18.75 20.75
C GLU A 211 20.41 18.88 19.52
N GLU A 212 21.56 18.19 19.52
CA GLU A 212 22.47 18.17 18.37
C GLU A 212 21.81 17.54 17.13
N ALA A 213 21.05 16.46 17.32
CA ALA A 213 20.34 15.79 16.23
C ALA A 213 19.22 16.66 15.67
N ASP A 214 18.49 17.37 16.53
CA ASP A 214 17.41 18.29 16.12
C ASP A 214 17.99 19.51 15.38
N ALA A 215 19.10 20.07 15.85
CA ALA A 215 19.82 21.17 15.16
C ALA A 215 20.43 20.73 13.82
N ALA A 216 20.92 19.49 13.71
CA ALA A 216 21.38 18.94 12.45
C ALA A 216 20.22 18.75 11.46
N ARG A 217 19.06 18.31 11.96
CA ARG A 217 17.84 18.12 11.16
C ARG A 217 17.28 19.44 10.64
N GLU A 218 17.29 20.49 11.45
CA GLU A 218 16.79 21.82 11.08
C GLU A 218 17.46 22.36 9.81
N LYS A 219 18.75 22.06 9.60
CA LYS A 219 19.50 22.45 8.39
C LYS A 219 18.98 21.83 7.09
N PHE A 220 18.25 20.72 7.19
CA PHE A 220 17.65 20.06 6.02
C PHE A 220 16.19 20.45 5.80
N ASN A 221 15.53 21.02 6.82
CA ASN A 221 14.10 21.29 6.79
C ASN A 221 13.78 22.28 5.68
N VAL A 222 12.79 21.91 4.86
CA VAL A 222 12.12 22.80 3.94
C VAL A 222 10.81 23.21 4.61
N PRO A 223 10.62 24.50 4.97
CA PRO A 223 9.44 24.98 5.71
C PRO A 223 8.10 24.51 5.13
N GLU A 224 8.00 24.42 3.82
CA GLU A 224 6.73 24.13 3.15
C GLU A 224 6.39 22.63 3.13
N SER A 225 7.36 21.73 3.32
CA SER A 225 7.15 20.30 3.07
C SER A 225 8.20 19.38 3.70
N ASP A 226 7.72 18.39 4.45
CA ASP A 226 8.52 17.25 4.89
C ASP A 226 8.99 16.38 3.72
N HIS A 227 8.17 16.25 2.67
CA HIS A 227 8.52 15.49 1.48
C HIS A 227 9.71 16.14 0.75
N LEU A 228 9.73 17.47 0.64
CA LEU A 228 10.86 18.21 0.08
C LEU A 228 12.08 18.18 1.02
N THR A 229 11.86 18.09 2.33
CA THR A 229 12.95 17.86 3.30
C THR A 229 13.66 16.54 3.01
N LEU A 230 12.92 15.45 2.73
CA LEU A 230 13.51 14.17 2.32
C LEU A 230 14.29 14.27 1.01
N LEU A 231 13.78 15.03 0.03
CA LEU A 231 14.48 15.32 -1.22
C LEU A 231 15.80 16.07 -0.96
N ASN A 232 15.78 17.09 -0.11
CA ASN A 232 16.97 17.88 0.26
C ASN A 232 18.04 17.00 0.92
N VAL A 233 17.64 16.14 1.87
CA VAL A 233 18.54 15.17 2.52
C VAL A 233 19.24 14.29 1.48
N PHE A 234 18.47 13.71 0.54
CA PHE A 234 19.03 12.84 -0.49
C PHE A 234 19.97 13.59 -1.45
N ASN A 235 19.59 14.81 -1.85
CA ASN A 235 20.39 15.63 -2.76
C ASN A 235 21.72 16.07 -2.12
N GLN A 236 21.72 16.45 -0.85
CA GLN A 236 22.95 16.76 -0.11
C GLN A 236 23.83 15.51 0.06
N TRP A 237 23.23 14.36 0.37
CA TRP A 237 24.00 13.12 0.44
C TRP A 237 24.64 12.75 -0.91
N LYS A 238 23.91 12.98 -2.00
CA LYS A 238 24.38 12.78 -3.38
C LYS A 238 25.51 13.75 -3.74
N SER A 239 25.41 15.04 -3.40
CA SER A 239 26.45 16.03 -3.70
C SER A 239 27.76 15.76 -2.96
N HIS A 240 27.68 15.19 -1.76
CA HIS A 240 28.83 14.72 -0.98
C HIS A 240 29.35 13.33 -1.40
N GLY A 241 28.91 12.80 -2.55
CA GLY A 241 29.44 11.55 -3.12
C GLY A 241 29.01 10.29 -2.38
N PHE A 242 27.83 10.30 -1.76
CA PHE A 242 27.26 9.15 -1.03
C PHE A 242 28.12 8.65 0.14
N ARG A 243 28.86 9.56 0.80
CA ARG A 243 29.75 9.20 1.92
C ARG A 243 28.96 8.82 3.17
N ASP A 244 29.27 7.66 3.73
CA ASP A 244 28.68 7.17 4.99
C ASP A 244 29.05 8.08 6.17
N GLU A 245 30.28 8.60 6.19
CA GLU A 245 30.78 9.48 7.25
C GLU A 245 29.99 10.79 7.32
N TRP A 246 29.62 11.36 6.17
CA TRP A 246 28.77 12.56 6.11
C TRP A 246 27.40 12.27 6.72
N ALA A 247 26.77 11.16 6.35
CA ALA A 247 25.47 10.78 6.89
C ALA A 247 25.52 10.60 8.42
N MET A 248 26.58 9.96 8.95
CA MET A 248 26.75 9.79 10.40
C MET A 248 26.94 11.12 11.14
N ARG A 249 27.73 12.05 10.58
CA ARG A 249 27.93 13.40 11.16
C ARG A 249 26.63 14.21 11.24
N HIS A 250 25.69 13.96 10.32
CA HIS A 250 24.40 14.63 10.24
C HIS A 250 23.25 13.84 10.90
N PHE A 251 23.56 12.83 11.72
CA PHE A 251 22.57 11.98 12.39
C PHE A 251 21.58 11.30 11.42
N LEU A 252 22.06 10.89 10.26
CA LEU A 252 21.32 10.12 9.26
C LEU A 252 21.79 8.67 9.26
N HIS A 253 20.89 7.72 9.01
CA HIS A 253 21.22 6.30 8.91
C HIS A 253 21.80 5.96 7.51
N PRO A 254 23.11 5.65 7.37
CA PRO A 254 23.71 5.39 6.05
C PRO A 254 23.16 4.15 5.37
N LYS A 255 22.85 3.10 6.15
CA LYS A 255 22.25 1.85 5.65
C LYS A 255 20.88 2.10 5.01
N LEU A 256 20.07 2.97 5.59
CA LEU A 256 18.74 3.33 5.05
C LEU A 256 18.85 4.22 3.80
N LEU A 257 19.80 5.16 3.78
CA LEU A 257 20.08 5.98 2.59
C LEU A 257 20.54 5.14 1.40
N ARG A 258 21.43 4.16 1.62
CA ARG A 258 21.81 3.19 0.58
C ARG A 258 20.61 2.40 0.08
N LYS A 259 19.74 1.95 1.00
CA LYS A 259 18.52 1.23 0.62
C LYS A 259 17.57 2.12 -0.21
N ALA A 260 17.41 3.39 0.17
CA ALA A 260 16.62 4.34 -0.61
C ALA A 260 17.19 4.53 -2.02
N ARG A 261 18.53 4.57 -2.17
CA ARG A 261 19.18 4.63 -3.49
C ARG A 261 18.95 3.36 -4.31
N GLU A 262 18.97 2.17 -3.72
CA GLU A 262 18.64 0.92 -4.40
C GLU A 262 17.19 0.92 -4.89
N VAL A 263 16.24 1.29 -4.02
CA VAL A 263 14.82 1.41 -4.37
C VAL A 263 14.65 2.42 -5.50
N ARG A 264 15.32 3.58 -5.42
CA ARG A 264 15.31 4.59 -6.48
C ARG A 264 15.73 4.03 -7.83
N ALA A 265 16.80 3.25 -7.88
CA ALA A 265 17.27 2.63 -9.12
C ALA A 265 16.25 1.63 -9.68
N GLN A 266 15.67 0.78 -8.82
CA GLN A 266 14.64 -0.18 -9.22
C GLN A 266 13.39 0.51 -9.79
N LEU A 267 12.94 1.59 -9.12
CA LEU A 267 11.82 2.38 -9.62
C LEU A 267 12.15 3.08 -10.93
N GLU A 268 13.38 3.57 -11.09
CA GLU A 268 13.84 4.21 -12.33
C GLU A 268 13.78 3.21 -13.51
N ASP A 269 14.17 1.97 -13.28
CA ASP A 269 14.13 0.91 -14.29
C ASP A 269 12.69 0.55 -14.68
N ILE A 270 11.77 0.47 -13.70
CA ILE A 270 10.34 0.25 -13.96
C ILE A 270 9.75 1.43 -14.76
N MET A 271 10.11 2.67 -14.41
CA MET A 271 9.64 3.85 -15.13
C MET A 271 10.11 3.84 -16.60
N LYS A 272 11.37 3.49 -16.85
CA LYS A 272 11.92 3.33 -18.20
C LYS A 272 11.22 2.22 -18.98
N PHE A 273 10.97 1.07 -18.34
CA PHE A 273 10.26 -0.05 -18.96
C PHE A 273 8.84 0.35 -19.42
N GLN A 274 8.14 1.13 -18.60
CA GLN A 274 6.82 1.67 -18.92
C GLN A 274 6.83 2.90 -19.84
N LYS A 275 8.00 3.32 -20.36
CA LYS A 275 8.19 4.49 -21.23
C LYS A 275 7.75 5.81 -20.58
N MET A 276 8.01 5.97 -19.29
CA MET A 276 7.80 7.25 -18.59
C MET A 276 9.09 8.08 -18.64
N GLU A 277 8.96 9.32 -19.10
CA GLU A 277 10.08 10.24 -19.20
C GLU A 277 10.49 10.73 -17.80
N ILE A 278 11.81 10.76 -17.56
CA ILE A 278 12.38 11.25 -16.30
C ILE A 278 12.90 12.67 -16.54
N ILE A 279 12.08 13.66 -16.18
CA ILE A 279 12.33 15.09 -16.25
C ILE A 279 12.42 15.66 -14.83
N SER A 280 13.33 16.61 -14.64
CA SER A 280 13.51 17.37 -13.40
C SER A 280 12.74 18.69 -13.47
N ALA A 281 12.05 19.05 -12.38
CA ALA A 281 11.31 20.31 -12.26
C ALA A 281 12.22 21.55 -12.09
N GLY A 282 13.54 21.36 -11.94
CA GLY A 282 14.47 22.45 -11.70
C GLY A 282 14.24 23.08 -10.33
N THR A 283 13.84 24.35 -10.30
CA THR A 283 13.60 25.13 -9.07
C THR A 283 12.12 25.26 -8.70
N ASP A 284 11.21 24.73 -9.52
CA ASP A 284 9.77 24.83 -9.26
C ASP A 284 9.29 23.70 -8.35
N PHE A 285 9.33 23.96 -7.04
CA PHE A 285 8.88 23.02 -6.03
C PHE A 285 7.35 22.96 -5.93
N ASP A 286 6.61 23.95 -6.43
CA ASP A 286 5.15 23.97 -6.36
C ASP A 286 4.55 22.86 -7.23
N VAL A 287 5.16 22.62 -8.38
CA VAL A 287 4.83 21.49 -9.27
C VAL A 287 5.04 20.15 -8.55
N CYS A 288 6.10 20.02 -7.74
CA CYS A 288 6.33 18.83 -6.92
C CYS A 288 5.23 18.68 -5.85
N ARG A 289 4.85 19.77 -5.16
CA ARG A 289 3.76 19.75 -4.17
C ARG A 289 2.41 19.39 -4.80
N LYS A 290 2.13 19.88 -6.02
CA LYS A 290 0.92 19.53 -6.78
C LYS A 290 0.91 18.03 -7.15
N ALA A 291 2.04 17.48 -7.58
CA ALA A 291 2.17 16.04 -7.84
C ALA A 291 1.98 15.20 -6.56
N ILE A 292 2.51 15.64 -5.40
CA ILE A 292 2.25 14.99 -4.09
C ILE A 292 0.74 15.00 -3.78
N THR A 293 0.10 16.14 -4.01
CA THR A 293 -1.35 16.30 -3.82
C THR A 293 -2.13 15.31 -4.71
N ALA A 294 -1.68 15.01 -5.92
CA ALA A 294 -2.36 14.07 -6.81
C ALA A 294 -2.39 12.63 -6.27
N GLY A 295 -1.40 12.22 -5.47
CA GLY A 295 -1.41 10.93 -4.78
C GLY A 295 -2.17 10.95 -3.44
N TYR A 296 -2.07 12.06 -2.71
CA TYR A 296 -2.52 12.18 -1.33
C TYR A 296 -3.73 13.10 -1.10
N PHE A 297 -4.45 13.50 -2.15
CA PHE A 297 -5.62 14.38 -2.01
C PHE A 297 -6.69 13.80 -1.08
N HIS A 298 -6.82 12.47 -1.00
CA HIS A 298 -7.75 11.80 -0.09
C HIS A 298 -7.34 11.90 1.40
N GLN A 299 -6.07 12.23 1.66
CA GLN A 299 -5.44 12.41 2.98
C GLN A 299 -5.10 13.91 3.19
N ALA A 300 -6.11 14.76 3.03
CA ALA A 300 -5.99 16.19 3.24
C ALA A 300 -6.60 16.62 4.59
N ALA A 301 -5.94 17.57 5.25
CA ALA A 301 -6.39 18.18 6.49
C ALA A 301 -6.37 19.71 6.40
N ARG A 302 -7.27 20.36 7.12
CA ARG A 302 -7.37 21.82 7.23
C ARG A 302 -7.09 22.29 8.65
N VAL A 303 -6.50 23.47 8.80
CA VAL A 303 -6.32 24.08 10.12
C VAL A 303 -7.67 24.44 10.74
N LYS A 304 -7.84 24.14 12.03
CA LYS A 304 -9.00 24.58 12.82
C LYS A 304 -8.61 25.51 13.96
N GLY A 305 -7.41 25.33 14.52
CA GLY A 305 -6.84 26.16 15.57
C GLY A 305 -5.32 26.03 15.61
N ILE A 306 -4.70 26.60 16.65
CA ILE A 306 -3.24 26.56 16.82
C ILE A 306 -2.81 25.10 17.07
N GLY A 307 -2.11 24.51 16.09
CA GLY A 307 -1.62 23.13 16.19
C GLY A 307 -2.71 22.04 16.12
N GLU A 308 -3.95 22.39 15.78
CA GLU A 308 -5.05 21.45 15.58
C GLU A 308 -5.51 21.50 14.12
N PHE A 309 -5.46 20.35 13.46
CA PHE A 309 -5.94 20.13 12.11
C PHE A 309 -7.15 19.21 12.13
N VAL A 310 -8.00 19.31 11.13
CA VAL A 310 -9.14 18.42 10.94
C VAL A 310 -9.06 17.83 9.56
N ASN A 311 -9.12 16.50 9.47
CA ASN A 311 -9.21 15.82 8.18
C ASN A 311 -10.47 16.27 7.44
N ILE A 312 -10.33 16.67 6.19
CA ILE A 312 -11.43 17.30 5.43
C ILE A 312 -12.55 16.29 5.12
N ARG A 313 -12.20 15.01 4.95
CA ARG A 313 -13.13 13.93 4.60
C ARG A 313 -13.79 13.33 5.84
N SER A 314 -13.00 12.92 6.82
CA SER A 314 -13.52 12.21 8.00
C SER A 314 -13.96 13.14 9.12
N GLY A 315 -13.59 14.43 9.08
CA GLY A 315 -13.89 15.38 10.15
C GLY A 315 -13.13 15.10 11.45
N LEU A 316 -12.15 14.19 11.43
CA LEU A 316 -11.41 13.81 12.62
C LEU A 316 -10.38 14.86 13.01
N PRO A 317 -10.27 15.20 14.30
CA PRO A 317 -9.19 16.03 14.81
C PRO A 317 -7.87 15.25 14.68
N THR A 318 -6.84 15.95 14.22
CA THR A 318 -5.51 15.43 13.93
C THR A 318 -4.46 16.47 14.29
N HIS A 319 -3.27 16.02 14.66
CA HIS A 319 -2.17 16.88 15.07
C HIS A 319 -0.95 16.66 14.18
N LEU A 320 -0.13 17.69 14.01
CA LEU A 320 1.18 17.52 13.38
C LEU A 320 2.09 16.72 14.31
N HIS A 321 2.78 15.73 13.75
CA HIS A 321 3.81 15.03 14.51
C HIS A 321 4.95 16.00 14.87
N PRO A 322 5.51 15.99 16.11
CA PRO A 322 6.54 16.93 16.54
C PRO A 322 7.82 16.91 15.70
N THR A 323 8.05 15.84 14.93
CA THR A 323 9.21 15.74 14.03
C THR A 323 8.97 16.37 12.66
N SER A 324 7.77 16.89 12.37
CA SER A 324 7.48 17.55 11.10
C SER A 324 8.20 18.91 11.05
N ALA A 325 8.76 19.26 9.90
CA ALA A 325 9.33 20.58 9.64
C ALA A 325 8.28 21.68 9.83
N LEU A 326 6.99 21.38 9.59
CA LEU A 326 5.89 22.31 9.74
C LEU A 326 5.54 22.62 11.21
N TYR A 327 5.99 21.79 12.15
CA TYR A 327 5.68 21.97 13.58
C TYR A 327 6.41 23.18 14.19
N GLY A 328 7.62 23.47 13.71
CA GLY A 328 8.48 24.55 14.24
C GLY A 328 8.27 25.91 13.57
N LEU A 329 7.33 26.04 12.64
CA LEU A 329 7.11 27.28 11.90
C LEU A 329 6.24 28.23 12.70
N GLY A 330 6.63 29.50 12.74
CA GLY A 330 5.81 30.58 13.30
C GLY A 330 4.53 30.87 12.50
N TYR A 331 4.27 30.13 11.41
CA TYR A 331 3.02 30.17 10.65
C TYR A 331 2.50 28.75 10.42
N THR A 332 1.18 28.56 10.53
CA THR A 332 0.51 27.29 10.26
C THR A 332 -0.20 27.35 8.90
N PRO A 333 0.17 26.53 7.91
CA PRO A 333 -0.51 26.53 6.61
C PRO A 333 -1.98 26.11 6.75
N SER A 334 -2.84 26.73 5.95
CA SER A 334 -4.30 26.52 6.03
C SER A 334 -4.72 25.11 5.64
N TYR A 335 -4.05 24.53 4.65
CA TYR A 335 -4.33 23.20 4.11
C TYR A 335 -3.03 22.41 3.99
N VAL A 336 -3.11 21.13 4.34
CA VAL A 336 -1.99 20.21 4.30
C VAL A 336 -2.42 18.85 3.77
N VAL A 337 -1.50 18.14 3.12
CA VAL A 337 -1.60 16.71 2.84
C VAL A 337 -0.56 15.97 3.67
N TYR A 338 -0.89 14.75 4.08
CA TYR A 338 -0.01 13.89 4.87
C TYR A 338 0.16 12.52 4.22
N HIS A 339 1.25 11.83 4.54
CA HIS A 339 1.57 10.49 4.01
C HIS A 339 0.90 9.37 4.84
N GLU A 340 1.02 9.48 6.15
CA GLU A 340 0.52 8.48 7.10
C GLU A 340 -0.06 9.18 8.33
N LEU A 341 -1.16 8.61 8.83
CA LEU A 341 -1.80 9.02 10.07
C LEU A 341 -1.60 7.91 11.10
N ILE A 342 -0.91 8.22 12.20
CA ILE A 342 -0.53 7.25 13.23
C ILE A 342 -1.28 7.55 14.51
N LEU A 343 -2.02 6.57 15.02
CA LEU A 343 -2.64 6.64 16.34
C LEU A 343 -1.64 6.22 17.43
N THR A 344 -1.34 7.13 18.35
CA THR A 344 -0.58 6.83 19.59
C THR A 344 -1.41 7.24 20.82
N SER A 345 -1.04 8.33 21.50
CA SER A 345 -1.90 8.99 22.49
C SER A 345 -2.88 9.96 21.83
N LYS A 346 -2.50 10.50 20.67
CA LYS A 346 -3.30 11.33 19.77
C LYS A 346 -3.07 10.89 18.33
N GLU A 347 -3.93 11.32 17.44
CA GLU A 347 -3.82 11.13 16.00
C GLU A 347 -2.77 12.07 15.43
N TYR A 348 -1.59 11.55 15.08
CA TYR A 348 -0.50 12.33 14.51
C TYR A 348 -0.38 12.11 13.01
N MET A 349 -0.35 13.20 12.25
CA MET A 349 0.01 13.23 10.83
C MET A 349 1.53 13.23 10.69
N THR A 350 2.04 12.37 9.83
CA THR A 350 3.47 12.25 9.52
C THR A 350 3.74 12.52 8.05
N GLN A 351 4.92 13.09 7.77
CA GLN A 351 5.35 13.59 6.46
C GLN A 351 4.30 14.50 5.83
N VAL A 352 4.27 15.76 6.26
CA VAL A 352 3.23 16.72 5.90
C VAL A 352 3.76 17.72 4.87
N THR A 353 2.92 18.08 3.91
CA THR A 353 3.20 19.12 2.90
C THR A 353 2.10 20.16 2.89
N ALA A 354 2.47 21.44 2.94
CA ALA A 354 1.56 22.55 2.73
C ALA A 354 1.09 22.58 1.26
N ILE A 355 -0.19 22.81 1.06
CA ILE A 355 -0.81 22.77 -0.27
C ILE A 355 -1.75 23.94 -0.49
N ASP A 356 -1.94 24.28 -1.77
CA ASP A 356 -2.97 25.22 -2.19
C ASP A 356 -4.34 24.52 -2.24
N PRO A 357 -5.41 25.08 -1.64
CA PRO A 357 -6.76 24.54 -1.75
C PRO A 357 -7.27 24.37 -3.20
N TYR A 358 -6.83 25.19 -4.15
CA TYR A 358 -7.25 25.06 -5.55
C TYR A 358 -6.80 23.74 -6.16
N TRP A 359 -5.63 23.23 -5.75
CA TRP A 359 -5.11 21.94 -6.22
C TRP A 359 -5.97 20.76 -5.75
N LEU A 360 -6.54 20.84 -4.55
CA LEU A 360 -7.47 19.81 -4.06
C LEU A 360 -8.73 19.74 -4.92
N ALA A 361 -9.29 20.90 -5.29
CA ALA A 361 -10.47 20.96 -6.14
C ALA A 361 -10.20 20.48 -7.57
N GLU A 362 -9.02 20.78 -8.13
CA GLU A 362 -8.62 20.33 -9.47
C GLU A 362 -8.37 18.82 -9.51
N LEU A 363 -7.64 18.28 -8.52
CA LEU A 363 -7.20 16.88 -8.51
C LEU A 363 -8.26 15.92 -7.94
N GLY A 364 -9.16 16.43 -7.10
CA GLY A 364 -10.23 15.67 -6.48
C GLY A 364 -11.59 16.34 -6.62
N PRO A 365 -12.09 16.61 -7.85
CA PRO A 365 -13.36 17.32 -8.06
C PRO A 365 -14.58 16.53 -7.53
N VAL A 366 -14.42 15.21 -7.36
CA VAL A 366 -15.43 14.34 -6.73
C VAL A 366 -15.58 14.63 -5.23
N PHE A 367 -14.53 15.15 -4.58
CA PHE A 367 -14.45 15.34 -3.14
C PHE A 367 -14.50 16.80 -2.71
N TYR A 368 -13.93 17.69 -3.52
CA TYR A 368 -13.65 19.05 -3.14
C TYR A 368 -14.29 20.01 -4.14
N SER A 369 -15.09 20.96 -3.62
CA SER A 369 -15.49 22.15 -4.36
C SER A 369 -14.99 23.39 -3.64
N VAL A 370 -14.50 24.37 -4.40
CA VAL A 370 -14.05 25.65 -3.84
C VAL A 370 -15.28 26.53 -3.64
N LYS A 371 -15.57 26.86 -2.39
CA LYS A 371 -16.55 27.89 -2.04
C LYS A 371 -15.81 29.17 -1.72
N GLU A 372 -15.72 30.07 -2.69
CA GLU A 372 -15.22 31.42 -2.45
C GLU A 372 -16.26 32.19 -1.62
N LYS A 373 -15.82 32.82 -0.53
CA LYS A 373 -16.71 33.46 0.45
C LYS A 373 -17.53 34.65 -0.10
N ASN A 374 -17.31 35.05 -1.36
CA ASN A 374 -17.89 36.27 -1.96
C ASN A 374 -18.53 36.09 -3.37
N PHE A 375 -19.01 34.90 -3.77
CA PHE A 375 -19.69 34.76 -5.07
C PHE A 375 -20.97 33.90 -5.03
N ASP A 376 -22.02 34.40 -5.70
CA ASP A 376 -23.37 33.82 -5.76
C ASP A 376 -23.39 32.35 -6.19
N GLY A 377 -24.22 31.54 -5.52
CA GLY A 377 -24.31 30.07 -5.61
C GLY A 377 -24.74 29.44 -6.95
N ARG A 378 -24.50 30.11 -8.10
CA ARG A 378 -24.79 29.60 -9.44
C ARG A 378 -23.67 28.72 -10.03
N GLY A 379 -22.40 28.97 -9.67
CA GLY A 379 -21.25 28.21 -10.19
C GLY A 379 -21.17 26.76 -9.70
N ASP A 380 -21.46 26.54 -8.41
CA ASP A 380 -21.42 25.21 -7.76
C ASP A 380 -22.48 24.24 -8.37
N GLN A 381 -23.62 24.79 -8.82
CA GLN A 381 -24.65 24.02 -9.52
C GLN A 381 -24.27 23.66 -10.96
N GLN A 382 -23.53 24.51 -11.66
CA GLN A 382 -23.09 24.23 -13.04
C GLN A 382 -22.05 23.10 -13.06
N MET A 383 -21.03 23.18 -12.20
CA MET A 383 -19.97 22.16 -12.12
C MET A 383 -20.51 20.80 -11.67
N SER A 384 -21.41 20.77 -10.67
CA SER A 384 -22.07 19.53 -10.23
C SER A 384 -22.94 18.91 -11.34
N ARG A 385 -23.61 19.73 -12.16
CA ARG A 385 -24.40 19.24 -13.30
C ARG A 385 -23.52 18.70 -14.43
N GLU A 386 -22.35 19.28 -14.63
CA GLU A 386 -21.41 18.88 -15.67
C GLU A 386 -20.73 17.55 -15.30
N LEU A 387 -20.30 17.39 -14.04
CA LEU A 387 -19.83 16.11 -13.49
C LEU A 387 -20.88 15.01 -13.56
N ASN A 388 -22.15 15.31 -13.22
CA ASN A 388 -23.22 14.33 -13.33
C ASN A 388 -23.50 13.95 -14.78
N LYS A 389 -23.54 14.91 -15.71
CA LYS A 389 -23.64 14.61 -17.15
C LYS A 389 -22.49 13.74 -17.65
N GLN A 390 -21.26 14.01 -17.20
CA GLN A 390 -20.09 13.25 -17.62
C GLN A 390 -20.14 11.81 -17.09
N LYS A 391 -20.58 11.61 -15.85
CA LYS A 391 -20.87 10.28 -15.27
C LYS A 391 -21.97 9.56 -16.05
N ASP A 392 -23.07 10.23 -16.37
CA ASP A 392 -24.19 9.63 -17.12
C ASP A 392 -23.74 9.18 -18.52
N ILE A 393 -22.92 10.00 -19.20
CA ILE A 393 -22.34 9.66 -20.52
C ILE A 393 -21.40 8.46 -20.40
N GLU A 394 -20.57 8.40 -19.36
CA GLU A 394 -19.64 7.30 -19.14
C GLU A 394 -20.36 5.98 -18.87
N VAL A 395 -21.41 6.01 -18.04
CA VAL A 395 -22.27 4.85 -17.75
C VAL A 395 -22.98 4.36 -19.03
N GLU A 396 -23.51 5.28 -19.84
CA GLU A 396 -24.16 4.94 -21.10
C GLU A 396 -23.15 4.34 -22.10
N MET A 397 -21.94 4.90 -22.21
CA MET A 397 -20.89 4.33 -23.05
C MET A 397 -20.43 2.94 -22.57
N ALA A 398 -20.36 2.71 -21.26
CA ALA A 398 -20.03 1.40 -20.70
C ALA A 398 -21.12 0.36 -21.05
N ARG A 399 -22.40 0.74 -20.93
CA ARG A 399 -23.53 -0.12 -21.31
C ARG A 399 -23.53 -0.46 -22.81
N GLN A 400 -23.21 0.50 -23.67
CA GLN A 400 -23.08 0.26 -25.12
C GLN A 400 -21.88 -0.65 -25.46
N ARG A 401 -20.78 -0.56 -24.69
CA ARG A 401 -19.65 -1.50 -24.81
C ARG A 401 -20.04 -2.92 -24.42
N GLU A 402 -20.79 -3.10 -23.32
CA GLU A 402 -21.28 -4.43 -22.94
C GLU A 402 -22.26 -5.02 -23.97
N GLU A 403 -23.20 -4.22 -24.48
CA GLU A 403 -24.15 -4.66 -25.51
C GLU A 403 -23.45 -5.02 -26.82
N SER A 404 -22.46 -4.23 -27.25
CA SER A 404 -21.67 -4.54 -28.45
C SER A 404 -20.84 -5.80 -28.28
N THR A 405 -20.21 -5.99 -27.12
CA THR A 405 -19.45 -7.21 -26.81
C THR A 405 -20.35 -8.45 -26.82
N ARG A 406 -21.56 -8.36 -26.21
CA ARG A 406 -22.58 -9.43 -26.27
C ARG A 406 -23.04 -9.74 -27.69
N ARG A 407 -23.26 -8.72 -28.53
CA ARG A 407 -23.66 -8.90 -29.94
C ARG A 407 -22.56 -9.60 -30.75
N VAL A 408 -21.30 -9.21 -30.58
CA VAL A 408 -20.16 -9.86 -31.24
C VAL A 408 -20.05 -11.33 -30.82
N GLN A 409 -20.23 -11.61 -29.53
CA GLN A 409 -20.18 -12.98 -29.01
C GLN A 409 -21.34 -13.84 -29.54
N GLN A 410 -22.55 -13.28 -29.67
CA GLN A 410 -23.69 -13.98 -30.30
C GLN A 410 -23.46 -14.22 -31.80
N GLN A 411 -22.88 -13.27 -32.52
CA GLN A 411 -22.55 -13.44 -33.94
C GLN A 411 -21.48 -14.52 -34.16
N GLN A 412 -20.47 -14.60 -33.29
CA GLN A 412 -19.47 -15.67 -33.35
C GLN A 412 -20.08 -17.05 -33.10
N VAL A 413 -21.01 -17.18 -32.15
CA VAL A 413 -21.72 -18.45 -31.89
C VAL A 413 -22.63 -18.83 -33.07
N GLN A 414 -23.29 -17.85 -33.70
CA GLN A 414 -24.09 -18.09 -34.92
C GLN A 414 -23.23 -18.48 -36.13
N GLN A 415 -22.04 -17.88 -36.30
CA GLN A 415 -21.10 -18.29 -37.34
C GLN A 415 -20.48 -19.67 -37.08
N ALA A 416 -20.16 -19.99 -35.84
CA ALA A 416 -19.66 -21.32 -35.47
C ALA A 416 -20.72 -22.41 -35.74
N SER A 417 -21.99 -22.17 -35.40
CA SER A 417 -23.08 -23.10 -35.68
C SER A 417 -23.39 -23.26 -37.18
N SER A 418 -23.27 -22.20 -37.99
CA SER A 418 -23.50 -22.28 -39.45
C SER A 418 -22.36 -22.99 -40.20
N SER A 419 -21.12 -22.88 -39.73
CA SER A 419 -19.96 -23.58 -40.32
C SER A 419 -20.02 -25.11 -40.15
N SER A 420 -20.73 -25.61 -39.13
CA SER A 420 -20.88 -27.05 -38.87
C SER A 420 -21.83 -27.80 -39.83
N ARG A 421 -22.53 -27.10 -40.74
CA ARG A 421 -23.53 -27.68 -41.65
C ARG A 421 -23.08 -27.89 -43.11
N GLN A 422 -21.84 -27.59 -43.46
CA GLN A 422 -21.35 -27.86 -44.82
C GLN A 422 -20.78 -29.28 -44.92
N GLN A 423 -21.59 -30.21 -45.42
CA GLN A 423 -21.15 -31.54 -45.86
C GLN A 423 -20.08 -31.40 -46.94
N VAL A 424 -18.88 -31.90 -46.65
CA VAL A 424 -17.78 -32.02 -47.61
C VAL A 424 -18.10 -33.17 -48.59
N ILE A 425 -18.41 -32.83 -49.84
CA ILE A 425 -18.59 -33.79 -50.94
C ILE A 425 -17.21 -34.03 -51.57
N VAL A 426 -16.71 -35.26 -51.53
CA VAL A 426 -15.43 -35.66 -52.15
C VAL A 426 -15.70 -36.46 -53.44
N PRO A 427 -15.12 -36.10 -54.61
CA PRO A 427 -15.35 -36.84 -55.86
C PRO A 427 -14.43 -38.08 -56.03
N GLY A 428 -15.05 -39.26 -56.07
CA GLY A 428 -14.79 -40.35 -57.05
C GLY A 428 -13.50 -41.18 -57.01
N THR A 429 -13.62 -42.50 -56.77
CA THR A 429 -13.01 -43.63 -57.53
C THR A 429 -13.56 -45.00 -57.04
N PRO A 430 -13.47 -46.12 -57.81
CA PRO A 430 -14.66 -46.80 -58.33
C PRO A 430 -15.09 -48.09 -57.59
N ARG A 431 -16.35 -48.47 -57.88
CA ARG A 431 -17.07 -49.67 -57.43
C ARG A 431 -16.38 -50.98 -57.83
N HIS A 432 -16.19 -51.86 -56.85
CA HIS A 432 -16.08 -53.30 -57.08
C HIS A 432 -17.43 -53.97 -56.78
N THR A 433 -17.89 -54.80 -57.72
CA THR A 433 -19.11 -55.61 -57.69
C THR A 433 -18.91 -56.86 -56.82
N GLY A 434 -19.94 -57.25 -56.05
CA GLY A 434 -19.89 -58.49 -55.27
C GLY A 434 -21.14 -58.79 -54.42
N ILE A 435 -22.15 -59.38 -55.07
CA ILE A 435 -22.95 -60.55 -54.62
C ILE A 435 -23.58 -60.54 -53.20
N GLY A 436 -24.91 -60.35 -53.16
CA GLY A 436 -25.90 -61.35 -52.71
C GLY A 436 -25.99 -61.84 -51.24
N ALA A 437 -27.24 -62.08 -50.83
CA ALA A 437 -27.74 -62.69 -49.58
C ALA A 437 -27.71 -61.78 -48.33
N GLY A 438 -28.71 -61.68 -47.46
CA GLY A 438 -29.87 -62.52 -47.20
C GLY A 438 -29.97 -62.76 -45.68
N ALA A 439 -31.00 -62.18 -45.05
CA ALA A 439 -31.65 -62.59 -43.79
C ALA A 439 -30.95 -62.51 -42.40
N ARG A 440 -31.81 -62.18 -41.41
CA ARG A 440 -31.82 -62.49 -39.95
C ARG A 440 -30.89 -61.71 -39.00
N VAL A 441 -31.43 -60.89 -38.07
CA VAL A 441 -32.03 -61.20 -36.73
C VAL A 441 -30.96 -61.42 -35.65
N THR A 442 -30.85 -60.50 -34.66
CA THR A 442 -31.03 -60.71 -33.20
C THR A 442 -30.41 -59.58 -32.34
N GLN A 443 -31.25 -59.04 -31.44
CA GLN A 443 -31.02 -58.63 -30.04
C GLN A 443 -29.62 -58.17 -29.51
N THR A 444 -29.64 -56.95 -28.95
CA THR A 444 -29.12 -56.47 -27.63
C THR A 444 -28.40 -57.46 -26.68
N PRO A 445 -27.42 -57.02 -25.84
CA PRO A 445 -27.76 -56.18 -24.67
C PRO A 445 -26.72 -55.19 -24.09
N ARG A 446 -27.29 -54.25 -23.31
CA ARG A 446 -26.66 -53.39 -22.30
C ARG A 446 -25.98 -54.18 -21.17
N ARG A 447 -24.90 -53.63 -20.60
CA ARG A 447 -24.45 -53.77 -19.19
C ARG A 447 -23.76 -52.46 -18.75
N ARG A 448 -24.34 -51.67 -17.83
CA ARG A 448 -24.09 -51.58 -16.35
C ARG A 448 -22.67 -51.09 -16.03
N VAL A 449 -22.40 -49.92 -15.43
CA VAL A 449 -22.75 -49.36 -14.10
C VAL A 449 -22.37 -50.25 -12.91
N GLY A 450 -21.48 -49.71 -12.06
CA GLY A 450 -21.03 -50.19 -10.75
C GLY A 450 -19.49 -50.24 -10.71
N ILE A 451 -18.78 -49.60 -9.78
CA ILE A 451 -19.07 -49.20 -8.39
C ILE A 451 -18.63 -47.76 -8.13
#